data_AF-A0A8T4A707-F1
#
_entry.id   AF-A0A8T4A707-F1
#
_cell.length_a   1.000
_cell.length_b   1.000
_cell.length_c   1.000
_cell.angle_alpha   90.00
_cell.angle_beta   90.00
_cell.angle_gamma   90.00
#
_symmetry.space_group_name_H-M   'P 1'
#
loop_
_entity.id
_entity.type
_entity.pdbx_description
1 polymer ?
#
loop_
_entity_poly.entity_id
_entity_poly.type
_entity_poly.pdbx_seq_one_letter_code
_entity_poly.pdbx_strand_id
1 'polypeptide(L)'
;MINEKRKKEAQSNFSRYLQEGLLKKEHNELAMNKYLENADLSLKTANELIKSPLKPDLWVIVTAYYSMFYMANAVLLGYGYKTQDKIAHKVTSDALIFLVLDKLRKELLEDYEAIQKDALEIASAKAESVIESYSLELDKRSRFQYNMLEQTKEAKAQTSLKRATEFVFELKKLLKGSSDSHQ
;
A
#
# COMPACT_ATOMS: atom_id res chain seq x y z
N MET A 1 -4.62 -5.98 12.93
CA MET A 1 -3.33 -5.50 13.46
C MET A 1 -2.21 -6.42 13.03
N ILE A 2 -1.08 -5.83 12.64
CA ILE A 2 0.11 -6.57 12.21
C ILE A 2 0.85 -7.06 13.46
N ASN A 3 0.60 -8.29 13.87
CA ASN A 3 1.22 -8.87 15.05
C ASN A 3 2.72 -9.16 14.87
N GLU A 4 3.43 -9.40 15.97
CA GLU A 4 4.88 -9.67 15.96
C GLU A 4 5.27 -10.91 15.15
N LYS A 5 4.40 -11.93 15.09
CA LYS A 5 4.62 -13.10 14.23
C LYS A 5 4.68 -12.67 12.75
N ARG A 6 3.72 -11.86 12.31
CA ARG A 6 3.64 -11.37 10.93
C ARG A 6 4.83 -10.49 10.56
N LYS A 7 5.32 -9.65 11.48
CA LYS A 7 6.54 -8.83 11.29
C LYS A 7 7.78 -9.71 11.10
N LYS A 8 7.97 -10.71 11.96
CA LYS A 8 9.09 -11.67 11.84
C LYS A 8 9.04 -12.49 10.55
N GLU A 9 7.84 -12.92 10.14
CA GLU A 9 7.65 -13.60 8.87
C GLU A 9 8.01 -12.71 7.67
N ALA A 10 7.57 -11.45 7.68
CA ALA A 10 7.89 -10.48 6.62
C ALA A 10 9.41 -10.25 6.51
N GLN A 11 10.08 -10.07 7.65
CA GLN A 11 11.54 -9.91 7.71
C GLN A 11 12.29 -11.14 7.17
N SER A 12 11.89 -12.34 7.58
CA SER A 12 12.49 -13.60 7.10
C SER A 12 12.28 -13.76 5.59
N ASN A 13 11.07 -13.50 5.10
CA ASN A 13 10.73 -13.56 3.69
C ASN A 13 11.52 -12.55 2.86
N PHE A 14 11.70 -11.32 3.37
CA PHE A 14 12.42 -10.25 2.67
C PHE A 14 13.84 -10.68 2.29
N SER A 15 14.59 -11.24 3.23
CA SER A 15 15.95 -11.75 2.98
C SER A 15 15.96 -12.85 1.93
N ARG A 16 14.99 -13.77 1.99
CA ARG A 16 14.82 -14.84 1.00
C ARG A 16 14.48 -14.28 -0.39
N TYR A 17 13.63 -13.25 -0.48
CA TYR A 17 13.26 -12.64 -1.75
C TYR A 17 14.44 -11.97 -2.46
N LEU A 18 15.38 -11.38 -1.70
CA LEU A 18 16.63 -10.87 -2.25
C LEU A 18 17.51 -12.01 -2.80
N GLN A 19 17.63 -13.11 -2.06
CA GLN A 19 18.43 -14.27 -2.48
C GLN A 19 17.86 -14.97 -3.72
N GLU A 20 16.52 -15.11 -3.79
CA GLU A 20 15.81 -15.74 -4.91
C GLU A 20 15.61 -14.78 -6.10
N GLY A 21 16.04 -13.52 -5.97
CA GLY A 21 15.89 -12.49 -7.01
C GLY A 21 14.44 -12.05 -7.26
N LEU A 22 13.51 -12.34 -6.34
CA LEU A 22 12.12 -11.89 -6.39
C LEU A 22 11.97 -10.42 -5.96
N LEU A 23 12.95 -9.91 -5.22
CA LEU A 23 13.16 -8.51 -4.93
C LEU A 23 14.61 -8.17 -5.31
N LYS A 24 14.83 -7.03 -5.98
CA LYS A 24 16.17 -6.58 -6.37
C LYS A 24 16.46 -5.21 -5.76
N LYS A 25 17.72 -4.98 -5.41
CA LYS A 25 18.21 -3.63 -5.14
C LYS A 25 18.38 -2.91 -6.48
N GLU A 26 17.56 -1.92 -6.75
CA GLU A 26 17.54 -1.17 -8.00
C GLU A 26 17.02 0.24 -7.71
N HIS A 27 17.65 1.23 -8.33
CA HIS A 27 17.13 2.60 -8.36
C HIS A 27 16.72 2.93 -9.80
N ASN A 28 15.49 3.41 -9.99
CA ASN A 28 14.96 3.72 -11.31
C ASN A 28 13.87 4.79 -11.19
N GLU A 29 14.28 6.05 -11.33
CA GLU A 29 13.39 7.21 -11.16
C GLU A 29 12.26 7.23 -12.20
N LEU A 30 12.55 6.86 -13.46
CA LEU A 30 11.54 6.79 -14.51
C LEU A 30 10.45 5.76 -14.19
N ALA A 31 10.83 4.57 -13.73
CA ALA A 31 9.88 3.55 -13.33
C ALA A 31 9.11 3.96 -12.06
N MET A 32 9.75 4.64 -11.11
CA MET A 32 9.10 5.18 -9.92
C MET A 32 8.03 6.22 -10.29
N ASN A 33 8.37 7.17 -11.15
CA ASN A 33 7.43 8.18 -11.65
C ASN A 33 6.26 7.52 -12.38
N LYS A 34 6.52 6.47 -13.17
CA LYS A 34 5.44 5.74 -13.83
C LYS A 34 4.50 5.03 -12.85
N TYR A 35 5.04 4.46 -11.78
CA TYR A 35 4.22 3.90 -10.70
C TYR A 35 3.37 4.97 -10.02
N LEU A 36 3.92 6.16 -9.76
CA LEU A 36 3.16 7.28 -9.17
C LEU A 36 2.01 7.73 -10.07
N GLU A 37 2.26 7.93 -11.37
CA GLU A 37 1.23 8.26 -12.35
C GLU A 37 0.11 7.21 -12.35
N ASN A 38 0.48 5.93 -12.40
CA ASN A 38 -0.48 4.83 -12.44
C ASN A 38 -1.28 4.72 -11.13
N ALA A 39 -0.65 4.98 -9.99
CA ALA A 39 -1.32 5.01 -8.69
C ALA A 39 -2.40 6.11 -8.65
N ASP A 40 -2.03 7.33 -9.05
CA ASP A 40 -2.93 8.49 -9.07
C ASP A 40 -4.05 8.30 -10.10
N LEU A 41 -3.73 7.82 -11.31
CA LEU A 41 -4.74 7.55 -12.36
C LEU A 41 -5.70 6.45 -11.95
N SER A 42 -5.20 5.37 -11.34
CA SER A 42 -6.06 4.27 -10.85
C SER A 42 -6.99 4.79 -9.74
N LEU A 43 -6.49 5.62 -8.82
CA LEU A 43 -7.32 6.21 -7.77
C LEU A 43 -8.42 7.10 -8.33
N LYS A 44 -8.08 7.98 -9.30
CA LYS A 44 -9.06 8.81 -10.00
C LYS A 44 -10.10 7.96 -10.72
N THR A 45 -9.66 6.90 -11.41
CA THR A 45 -10.55 5.97 -12.11
C THR A 45 -11.53 5.30 -11.15
N ALA A 46 -11.05 4.80 -10.00
CA ALA A 46 -11.92 4.20 -8.99
C ALA A 46 -12.95 5.20 -8.42
N ASN A 47 -12.56 6.48 -8.25
CA ASN A 47 -13.46 7.56 -7.84
C ASN A 47 -14.53 7.89 -8.90
N GLU A 48 -14.22 7.76 -10.19
CA GLU A 48 -15.22 7.96 -11.24
C GLU A 48 -16.15 6.74 -11.37
N LEU A 49 -15.59 5.53 -11.30
CA LEU A 49 -16.36 4.28 -11.38
C LEU A 49 -17.42 4.18 -10.28
N ILE A 50 -17.12 4.63 -9.05
CA ILE A 50 -18.09 4.51 -7.93
C ILE A 50 -19.30 5.44 -8.09
N LYS A 51 -19.18 6.51 -8.89
CA LYS A 51 -20.28 7.43 -9.20
C LYS A 51 -21.15 6.94 -10.37
N SER A 52 -20.68 5.92 -11.08
CA SER A 52 -21.33 5.43 -12.30
C SER A 52 -22.68 4.78 -12.00
N PRO A 53 -23.75 5.07 -12.77
CA PRO A 53 -25.04 4.40 -12.62
C PRO A 53 -24.97 2.91 -12.94
N LEU A 54 -23.91 2.46 -13.63
CA LEU A 54 -23.66 1.04 -13.91
C LEU A 54 -23.31 0.22 -12.65
N LYS A 55 -23.01 0.89 -11.53
CA LYS A 55 -22.55 0.29 -10.27
C LYS A 55 -21.45 -0.79 -10.48
N PRO A 56 -20.31 -0.45 -11.11
CA PRO A 56 -19.26 -1.40 -11.42
C PRO A 56 -18.40 -1.72 -10.19
N ASP A 57 -19.02 -2.15 -9.09
CA ASP A 57 -18.40 -2.30 -7.76
C ASP A 57 -17.15 -3.18 -7.76
N LEU A 58 -17.18 -4.29 -8.51
CA LEU A 58 -16.01 -5.16 -8.66
C LEU A 58 -14.82 -4.39 -9.25
N TRP A 59 -15.06 -3.56 -10.26
CA TRP A 59 -14.03 -2.76 -10.89
C TRP A 59 -13.54 -1.64 -9.99
N VAL A 60 -14.40 -1.07 -9.15
CA VAL A 60 -13.95 -0.13 -8.10
C VAL A 60 -12.98 -0.84 -7.14
N ILE A 61 -13.31 -2.05 -6.67
CA ILE A 61 -12.44 -2.84 -5.78
C ILE A 61 -11.10 -3.14 -6.44
N VAL A 62 -11.12 -3.66 -7.67
CA VAL A 62 -9.91 -4.03 -8.42
C VAL A 62 -9.04 -2.80 -8.69
N THR A 63 -9.63 -1.69 -9.12
CA THR A 63 -8.90 -0.47 -9.47
C THR A 63 -8.32 0.21 -8.23
N ALA A 64 -9.07 0.23 -7.12
CA ALA A 64 -8.58 0.72 -5.83
C ALA A 64 -7.38 -0.09 -5.34
N TYR A 65 -7.44 -1.42 -5.46
CA TYR A 65 -6.31 -2.30 -5.14
C TYR A 65 -5.06 -1.98 -5.99
N TYR A 66 -5.21 -1.84 -7.31
CA TYR A 66 -4.07 -1.54 -8.17
C TYR A 66 -3.47 -0.16 -7.92
N SER A 67 -4.28 0.83 -7.53
CA SER A 67 -3.76 2.12 -7.06
C SER A 67 -2.80 1.94 -5.87
N MET A 68 -3.20 1.13 -4.87
CA MET A 68 -2.35 0.82 -3.73
C MET A 68 -1.09 0.04 -4.14
N PHE A 69 -1.23 -0.95 -5.04
CA PHE A 69 -0.10 -1.73 -5.54
C PHE A 69 0.94 -0.88 -6.25
N TYR A 70 0.51 0.04 -7.11
CA TYR A 70 1.43 0.94 -7.79
C TYR A 70 2.11 1.91 -6.81
N MET A 71 1.36 2.50 -5.87
CA MET A 71 1.97 3.37 -4.86
C MET A 71 2.99 2.62 -3.99
N ALA A 72 2.66 1.40 -3.56
CA ALA A 72 3.56 0.56 -2.80
C ALA A 72 4.88 0.30 -3.56
N ASN A 73 4.80 0.00 -4.85
CA ASN A 73 5.99 -0.22 -5.67
C ASN A 73 6.77 1.07 -5.95
N ALA A 74 6.11 2.23 -6.05
CA ALA A 74 6.79 3.52 -6.08
C ALA A 74 7.61 3.76 -4.80
N VAL A 75 7.00 3.54 -3.62
CA VAL A 75 7.69 3.70 -2.33
C VAL A 75 8.86 2.74 -2.18
N LEU A 76 8.66 1.45 -2.50
CA LEU A 76 9.74 0.47 -2.44
C LEU A 76 10.91 0.84 -3.36
N LEU A 77 10.61 1.32 -4.57
CA LEU A 77 11.62 1.75 -5.53
C LEU A 77 12.33 3.04 -5.11
N GLY A 78 11.61 3.97 -4.46
CA GLY A 78 12.20 5.12 -3.78
C GLY A 78 13.16 4.73 -2.67
N TYR A 79 12.92 3.60 -2.00
CA TYR A 79 13.85 2.98 -1.04
C TYR A 79 14.92 2.09 -1.70
N GLY A 80 15.00 2.06 -3.03
CA GLY A 80 16.00 1.32 -3.78
C GLY A 80 15.69 -0.16 -3.97
N TYR A 81 14.42 -0.56 -3.89
CA TYR A 81 13.98 -1.95 -4.06
C TYR A 81 12.91 -2.11 -5.14
N LYS A 82 13.12 -3.05 -6.06
CA LYS A 82 12.17 -3.38 -7.13
C LYS A 82 11.66 -4.81 -7.00
N THR A 83 10.35 -4.98 -6.95
CA THR A 83 9.71 -6.31 -7.00
C THR A 83 9.77 -6.87 -8.42
N GLN A 84 9.86 -8.19 -8.54
CA GLN A 84 9.76 -8.89 -9.83
C GLN A 84 8.37 -9.52 -9.99
N ASP A 85 8.04 -9.95 -11.20
CA ASP A 85 6.68 -10.36 -11.59
C ASP A 85 6.14 -11.57 -10.80
N LYS A 86 7.02 -12.51 -10.43
CA LYS A 86 6.61 -13.72 -9.72
C LYS A 86 6.20 -13.38 -8.29
N ILE A 87 4.96 -13.72 -7.93
CA ILE A 87 4.34 -13.45 -6.62
C ILE A 87 4.47 -11.99 -6.14
N ALA A 88 4.54 -11.04 -7.08
CA ALA A 88 4.82 -9.62 -6.84
C ALA A 88 3.99 -9.00 -5.71
N HIS A 89 2.70 -9.34 -5.65
CA HIS A 89 1.78 -8.80 -4.64
C HIS A 89 2.14 -9.21 -3.20
N LYS A 90 2.58 -10.47 -3.02
CA LYS A 90 3.03 -10.98 -1.71
C LYS A 90 4.39 -10.38 -1.34
N VAL A 91 5.32 -10.34 -2.29
CA VAL A 91 6.65 -9.73 -2.09
C VAL A 91 6.48 -8.26 -1.69
N THR A 92 5.59 -7.53 -2.35
CA THR A 92 5.23 -6.14 -2.02
C THR A 92 4.69 -6.05 -0.59
N SER A 93 3.72 -6.90 -0.20
CA SER A 93 3.16 -6.92 1.16
C SER A 93 4.23 -7.09 2.24
N ASP A 94 5.08 -8.11 2.09
CA ASP A 94 6.15 -8.41 3.05
C ASP A 94 7.19 -7.28 3.09
N ALA A 95 7.56 -6.73 1.94
CA ALA A 95 8.51 -5.62 1.87
C ALA A 95 7.96 -4.33 2.51
N LEU A 96 6.68 -4.02 2.35
CA LEU A 96 6.04 -2.89 3.03
C LEU A 96 6.08 -3.05 4.55
N ILE A 97 5.74 -4.23 5.06
CA ILE A 97 5.75 -4.50 6.50
C ILE A 97 7.16 -4.33 7.06
N PHE A 98 8.18 -4.82 6.36
CA PHE A 98 9.55 -4.78 6.84
C PHE A 98 10.24 -3.41 6.67
N LEU A 99 10.08 -2.76 5.51
CA LEU A 99 10.82 -1.53 5.18
C LEU A 99 10.06 -0.24 5.50
N VAL A 100 8.72 -0.28 5.45
CA VAL A 100 7.89 0.93 5.42
C VAL A 100 7.17 1.18 6.73
N LEU A 101 6.72 0.13 7.44
CA LEU A 101 5.87 0.27 8.63
C LEU A 101 6.44 1.21 9.70
N ASP A 102 7.70 1.03 10.10
CA ASP A 102 8.32 1.85 11.15
C ASP A 102 8.59 3.28 10.68
N LYS A 103 8.89 3.48 9.39
CA LYS A 103 9.05 4.81 8.80
C LYS A 103 7.73 5.57 8.74
N LEU A 104 6.66 4.89 8.35
CA LEU A 104 5.32 5.44 8.35
C LEU A 104 4.85 5.78 9.78
N ARG A 105 5.17 4.94 10.77
CA ARG A 105 4.91 5.26 12.18
C ARG A 105 5.60 6.55 12.60
N LYS A 106 6.85 6.75 12.20
CA LYS A 106 7.61 7.97 12.49
C LYS A 106 6.98 9.20 11.82
N GLU A 107 6.68 9.12 10.52
CA GLU A 107 6.02 10.21 9.79
C GLU A 107 4.69 10.61 10.44
N LEU A 108 3.87 9.62 10.80
CA LEU A 108 2.60 9.88 11.47
C LEU A 108 2.80 10.45 12.87
N LEU A 109 3.83 10.01 13.60
CA LEU A 109 4.15 10.57 14.90
C LEU A 109 4.53 12.05 14.79
N GLU A 110 5.29 12.45 13.76
CA GLU A 110 5.61 13.87 13.51
C GLU A 110 4.34 14.69 13.23
N ASP A 111 3.35 14.14 12.53
CA ASP A 111 2.02 14.76 12.36
C ASP A 111 1.26 14.90 13.71
N TYR A 112 1.45 13.96 14.65
CA TYR A 112 0.76 13.92 15.96
C TYR A 112 1.52 14.58 17.11
N GLU A 113 2.83 14.81 17.04
CA GLU A 113 3.61 15.49 18.09
C GLU A 113 3.18 16.96 18.27
N ALA A 114 2.46 17.51 17.29
CA ALA A 114 1.68 18.74 17.44
C ALA A 114 0.50 18.61 18.45
N ILE A 115 0.14 17.38 18.87
CA ILE A 115 -1.07 17.01 19.62
C ILE A 115 -0.77 15.87 20.64
N GLN A 116 -0.17 16.22 21.78
CA GLN A 116 -0.20 15.49 23.09
C GLN A 116 0.32 14.03 23.21
N LYS A 117 0.41 13.58 24.47
CA LYS A 117 1.04 12.36 25.01
C LYS A 117 0.56 11.02 24.41
N ASP A 118 -0.63 10.98 23.83
CA ASP A 118 -1.21 9.76 23.23
C ASP A 118 -0.79 9.56 21.75
N ALA A 119 0.00 10.51 21.21
CA ALA A 119 0.45 10.52 19.82
C ALA A 119 1.12 9.21 19.37
N LEU A 120 1.94 8.59 20.23
CA LEU A 120 2.70 7.38 19.85
C LEU A 120 1.81 6.16 19.62
N GLU A 121 0.81 5.94 20.48
CA GLU A 121 -0.10 4.81 20.36
C GLU A 121 -1.01 5.00 19.13
N ILE A 122 -1.49 6.23 18.93
CA ILE A 122 -2.32 6.61 17.78
C ILE A 122 -1.54 6.44 16.47
N ALA A 123 -0.31 6.97 16.39
CA ALA A 123 0.56 6.83 15.22
C ALA A 123 0.85 5.36 14.90
N SER A 124 1.09 4.55 15.94
CA SER A 124 1.35 3.11 15.79
C SER A 124 0.15 2.37 15.23
N ALA A 125 -1.04 2.56 15.83
CA ALA A 125 -2.27 1.93 15.38
C ALA A 125 -2.62 2.35 13.94
N LYS A 126 -2.42 3.64 13.61
CA LYS A 126 -2.65 4.19 12.28
C LYS A 126 -1.70 3.59 11.25
N ALA A 127 -0.40 3.55 11.52
CA ALA A 127 0.60 2.98 10.61
C ALA A 127 0.30 1.50 10.31
N GLU A 128 -0.03 0.72 11.35
CA GLU A 128 -0.41 -0.68 11.18
C GLU A 128 -1.69 -0.83 10.36
N SER A 129 -2.71 0.00 10.60
CA SER A 129 -3.96 0.01 9.83
C SER A 129 -3.75 0.33 8.34
N VAL A 130 -2.88 1.31 8.04
CA VAL A 130 -2.54 1.67 6.66
C VAL A 130 -1.85 0.50 5.95
N ILE A 131 -0.81 -0.09 6.55
CA ILE A 131 -0.10 -1.22 5.94
C ILE A 131 -0.98 -2.48 5.87
N GLU A 132 -1.82 -2.73 6.88
CA GLU A 132 -2.76 -3.84 6.89
C GLU A 132 -3.82 -3.70 5.80
N SER A 133 -4.27 -2.48 5.50
CA SER A 133 -5.24 -2.22 4.43
C SER A 133 -4.78 -2.76 3.09
N TYR A 134 -3.48 -2.70 2.77
CA TYR A 134 -2.95 -3.30 1.54
C TYR A 134 -3.18 -4.82 1.50
N SER A 135 -2.92 -5.52 2.61
CA SER A 135 -3.11 -6.98 2.69
C SER A 135 -4.60 -7.35 2.63
N LEU A 136 -5.46 -6.57 3.29
CA LEU A 136 -6.91 -6.76 3.23
C LEU A 136 -7.47 -6.55 1.82
N GLU A 137 -6.96 -5.56 1.07
CA GLU A 137 -7.40 -5.33 -0.31
C GLU A 137 -6.83 -6.36 -1.29
N LEU A 138 -5.61 -6.87 -1.06
CA LEU A 138 -5.06 -8.01 -1.80
C LEU A 138 -5.95 -9.27 -1.62
N ASP A 139 -6.28 -9.60 -0.37
CA ASP A 139 -7.16 -10.72 -0.04
C ASP A 139 -8.56 -10.52 -0.61
N LYS A 140 -9.08 -9.29 -0.57
CA LYS A 140 -10.36 -8.95 -1.20
C LYS A 140 -10.27 -9.18 -2.71
N ARG A 141 -9.31 -8.56 -3.40
CA ARG A 141 -9.15 -8.72 -4.86
C ARG A 141 -9.04 -10.19 -5.27
N SER A 142 -8.33 -11.03 -4.51
CA SER A 142 -8.22 -12.47 -4.80
C SER A 142 -9.54 -13.24 -4.63
N ARG A 143 -10.40 -12.88 -3.67
CA ARG A 143 -11.68 -13.55 -3.42
C ARG A 143 -12.81 -13.09 -4.34
N PHE A 144 -12.85 -11.79 -4.67
CA PHE A 144 -13.98 -11.17 -5.37
C PHE A 144 -14.07 -11.52 -6.85
N GLN A 145 -13.01 -12.07 -7.41
CA GLN A 145 -13.04 -12.61 -8.77
C GLN A 145 -13.81 -13.95 -8.86
N TYR A 146 -14.09 -14.62 -7.73
CA TYR A 146 -14.60 -16.01 -7.75
C TYR A 146 -15.88 -16.26 -6.95
N ASN A 147 -16.30 -15.37 -6.04
CA ASN A 147 -17.55 -15.52 -5.29
C ASN A 147 -18.02 -14.15 -4.78
N MET A 148 -19.32 -13.81 -4.92
CA MET A 148 -20.13 -12.95 -4.02
C MET A 148 -21.45 -12.46 -4.67
N LEU A 149 -22.52 -12.38 -3.85
CA LEU A 149 -23.83 -11.79 -4.18
C LEU A 149 -23.77 -10.25 -4.33
N GLU A 150 -24.62 -9.68 -5.19
CA GLU A 150 -24.63 -8.28 -5.66
C GLU A 150 -24.62 -7.23 -4.53
N GLN A 151 -25.50 -7.38 -3.52
CA GLN A 151 -25.77 -6.34 -2.51
C GLN A 151 -24.60 -6.04 -1.57
N THR A 152 -23.64 -6.96 -1.40
CA THR A 152 -22.48 -6.70 -0.55
C THR A 152 -21.32 -6.05 -1.32
N LYS A 153 -21.44 -5.83 -2.63
CA LYS A 153 -20.36 -5.31 -3.46
C LYS A 153 -20.20 -3.79 -3.29
N GLU A 154 -21.29 -3.03 -3.19
CA GLU A 154 -21.28 -1.55 -3.09
C GLU A 154 -20.56 -1.05 -1.83
N ALA A 155 -20.98 -1.51 -0.64
CA ALA A 155 -20.34 -1.14 0.63
C ALA A 155 -18.85 -1.53 0.67
N LYS A 156 -18.50 -2.64 0.02
CA LYS A 156 -17.11 -3.11 -0.08
C LYS A 156 -16.30 -2.30 -1.09
N ALA A 157 -16.90 -1.86 -2.19
CA ALA A 157 -16.31 -0.93 -3.14
C ALA A 157 -15.97 0.40 -2.45
N GLN A 158 -16.91 0.98 -1.71
CA GLN A 158 -16.68 2.20 -0.91
C GLN A 158 -15.53 2.03 0.10
N THR A 159 -15.52 0.90 0.82
CA THR A 159 -14.44 0.59 1.76
C THR A 159 -13.07 0.49 1.07
N SER A 160 -13.02 -0.15 -0.11
CA SER A 160 -11.78 -0.30 -0.88
C SER A 160 -11.27 1.05 -1.37
N LEU A 161 -12.16 1.91 -1.87
CA LEU A 161 -11.83 3.25 -2.33
C LEU A 161 -11.31 4.13 -1.17
N LYS A 162 -11.97 4.07 -0.01
CA LYS A 162 -11.52 4.80 1.19
C LYS A 162 -10.11 4.37 1.60
N ARG A 163 -9.87 3.06 1.70
CA ARG A 163 -8.54 2.51 2.04
C ARG A 163 -7.48 2.88 1.02
N ALA A 164 -7.79 2.82 -0.28
CA ALA A 164 -6.85 3.22 -1.32
C ALA A 164 -6.51 4.71 -1.24
N THR A 165 -7.51 5.57 -1.00
CA THR A 165 -7.32 7.02 -0.86
C THR A 165 -6.37 7.33 0.30
N GLU A 166 -6.66 6.75 1.47
CA GLU A 166 -5.84 6.94 2.68
C GLU A 166 -4.42 6.37 2.49
N PHE A 167 -4.31 5.16 1.96
CA PHE A 167 -3.02 4.51 1.72
C PHE A 167 -2.14 5.31 0.75
N VAL A 168 -2.70 5.75 -0.38
CA VAL A 168 -1.98 6.54 -1.38
C VAL A 168 -1.52 7.86 -0.78
N PHE A 169 -2.37 8.53 -0.01
CA PHE A 169 -2.04 9.79 0.65
C PHE A 169 -0.86 9.63 1.61
N GLU A 170 -0.93 8.66 2.53
CA GLU A 170 0.11 8.47 3.55
C GLU A 170 1.45 8.01 2.95
N LEU A 171 1.44 7.05 2.01
CA LEU A 171 2.68 6.55 1.41
C LEU A 171 3.37 7.59 0.53
N LYS A 172 2.62 8.50 -0.09
CA LYS A 172 3.19 9.57 -0.94
C LYS A 172 4.02 10.57 -0.12
N LYS A 173 3.72 10.75 1.17
CA LYS A 173 4.51 11.61 2.07
C LYS A 173 5.95 11.10 2.23
N LEU A 174 6.11 9.77 2.33
CA LEU A 174 7.41 9.13 2.49
C LEU A 174 8.39 9.39 1.33
N LEU A 175 7.85 9.63 0.13
CA LEU A 175 8.66 9.96 -1.06
C LEU A 175 9.14 11.41 -1.06
N LYS A 176 8.44 12.32 -0.37
CA LYS A 176 8.84 13.73 -0.26
C LYS A 176 9.97 13.96 0.74
N GLY A 177 10.05 13.14 1.80
CA GLY A 177 11.15 13.19 2.76
C GLY A 177 12.43 12.47 2.31
N SER A 178 12.38 11.70 1.21
CA SER A 178 13.51 10.90 0.73
C SER A 178 14.53 11.71 -0.09
N SER A 179 14.13 12.87 -0.63
CA SER A 179 14.99 13.75 -1.43
C SER A 179 16.06 14.51 -0.64
N ASP A 180 15.95 14.56 0.69
CA ASP A 180 16.86 15.35 1.54
C ASP A 180 17.99 14.51 2.18
N SER A 181 18.06 13.21 1.87
CA SER A 181 19.03 12.28 2.50
C SER A 181 20.25 11.93 1.64
N HIS A 182 20.41 12.57 0.47
CA HIS A 182 21.53 12.39 -0.46
C HIS A 182 22.18 13.74 -0.87
N GLN A 183 22.43 14.62 0.10
CA GLN A 183 23.39 15.72 -0.03
C GLN A 183 24.47 15.60 1.05
#